data_AF-A0AAW0EZW3-F1
#
_entry.id   AF-A0AAW0EZW3-F1
#
_cell.length_a   1.000
_cell.length_b   1.000
_cell.length_c   1.000
_cell.angle_alpha   90.00
_cell.angle_beta   90.00
_cell.angle_gamma   90.00
#
_symmetry.space_group_name_H-M   'P 1'
#
loop_
_entity.id
_entity.type
_entity.pdbx_description
1 polymer ?
#
loop_
_entity_poly.entity_id
_entity_poly.type
_entity_poly.pdbx_seq_one_letter_code
_entity_poly.pdbx_strand_id
1 'polypeptide(L)'
;MLRGRSGCLKMRVDMAAAELRRLVPLLPTSKVASSGASQSIASLIVSTSFSATAARSAANHARDCPVLAKTLPLSQISKERSFVERPCVTCVRERVHYVSSASFCDDFGRRCVGTANARPLEAAALPAGVLQAVERSYGSVSALNDTVVLHAAGAMGPGRLWIVYAPPKSTEAHGAMRVLSLPACRVPLVHGLWPLAVIDMTEGRLCGEVARRWNNDDEAAEEDSPPSWSRAGRSPAALGSVATVTRTAHRQPSMARIRLPALQGAVAEEAMRSMNWQFVETQLTAALDYYSSQQRTRTQEEHRKKCEQVAAVRAMEQVKDSGAVLRATDSVTITSSGTAGASSAVRNVTTLPAASTTSSASPDTGSAAHGETGSRTAEATDGHTEGSVGSAASETGPAADSATPGIAVPTAAAADTTEPRSVQQADGTWEYHYNNGDVTRVYANGTKVFLTESLTTTVFTNGDTLFEYPDKTTILDRVDGVRVKTFADGTRKEERLR
;
A
#
# COMPACT_ATOMS: atom_id res chain seq x y z
N MET A 1 -43.98 7.36 13.65
CA MET A 1 -43.62 7.99 12.35
C MET A 1 -42.10 8.19 12.22
N LEU A 2 -41.32 7.11 12.12
CA LEU A 2 -39.89 7.19 11.82
C LEU A 2 -39.61 6.49 10.49
N ARG A 3 -40.16 7.06 9.40
CA ARG A 3 -39.58 6.90 8.05
C ARG A 3 -38.37 7.83 7.95
N GLY A 4 -37.38 7.62 8.81
CA GLY A 4 -36.05 8.18 8.61
C GLY A 4 -35.39 7.32 7.55
N ARG A 5 -35.35 7.79 6.31
CA ARG A 5 -34.53 7.23 5.24
C ARG A 5 -33.06 7.32 5.67
N SER A 6 -32.60 6.37 6.48
CA SER A 6 -31.17 6.05 6.60
C SER A 6 -30.78 5.30 5.33
N GLY A 7 -30.88 5.99 4.20
CA GLY A 7 -30.22 5.57 2.99
C GLY A 7 -28.74 5.59 3.32
N CYS A 8 -28.16 4.40 3.57
CA CYS A 8 -26.72 4.20 3.44
C CYS A 8 -26.31 4.94 2.17
N LEU A 9 -25.48 5.98 2.31
CA LEU A 9 -25.12 6.91 1.24
C LEU A 9 -24.24 6.19 0.21
N LYS A 10 -24.81 5.22 -0.51
CA LYS A 10 -24.25 4.67 -1.74
C LYS A 10 -24.19 5.82 -2.71
N MET A 11 -23.00 6.10 -3.21
CA MET A 11 -22.86 7.20 -4.13
C MET A 11 -23.44 6.74 -5.46
N ARG A 12 -24.52 7.39 -5.89
CA ARG A 12 -25.12 7.08 -7.18
C ARG A 12 -24.09 7.34 -8.27
N VAL A 13 -23.89 6.36 -9.15
CA VAL A 13 -22.91 6.44 -10.24
C VAL A 13 -23.09 7.70 -11.07
N ASP A 14 -24.34 8.11 -11.33
CA ASP A 14 -24.63 9.34 -12.08
C ASP A 14 -24.16 10.61 -11.37
N MET A 15 -24.28 10.65 -10.04
CA MET A 15 -23.81 11.77 -9.22
C MET A 15 -22.29 11.80 -9.17
N ALA A 16 -21.64 10.64 -8.98
CA ALA A 16 -20.19 10.54 -9.03
C ALA A 16 -19.66 10.99 -10.40
N ALA A 17 -20.26 10.50 -11.49
CA ALA A 17 -19.87 10.88 -12.85
C ALA A 17 -20.07 12.39 -13.10
N ALA A 18 -21.20 12.96 -12.68
CA ALA A 18 -21.44 14.40 -12.81
C ALA A 18 -20.44 15.25 -12.01
N GLU A 19 -20.08 14.81 -10.81
CA GLU A 19 -19.08 15.49 -9.98
C GLU A 19 -17.67 15.36 -10.57
N LEU A 20 -17.27 14.16 -11.01
CA LEU A 20 -15.98 13.93 -11.67
C LEU A 20 -15.82 14.73 -12.96
N ARG A 21 -16.88 14.86 -13.77
CA ARG A 21 -16.85 15.70 -14.98
C ARG A 21 -16.51 17.17 -14.68
N ARG A 22 -16.83 17.66 -13.49
CA ARG A 22 -16.49 19.04 -13.06
C ARG A 22 -15.10 19.14 -12.47
N LEU A 23 -14.65 18.11 -11.74
CA LEU A 23 -13.40 18.15 -10.98
C LEU A 23 -12.16 17.70 -11.75
N VAL A 24 -12.29 16.71 -12.64
CA VAL A 24 -11.16 16.17 -13.41
C VAL A 24 -10.46 17.24 -14.26
N PRO A 25 -11.19 18.17 -14.94
CA PRO A 25 -10.54 19.25 -15.68
C PRO A 25 -9.70 20.21 -14.83
N LEU A 26 -9.91 20.22 -13.50
CA LEU A 26 -9.17 21.09 -12.57
C LEU A 26 -7.86 20.45 -12.07
N LEU A 27 -7.60 19.19 -12.43
CA LEU A 27 -6.32 18.54 -12.12
C LEU A 27 -5.25 19.00 -13.13
N PRO A 28 -4.00 19.19 -12.69
CA PRO A 28 -2.91 19.46 -13.62
C PRO A 28 -2.75 18.26 -14.55
N THR A 29 -3.03 18.45 -15.83
CA THR A 29 -2.86 17.42 -16.85
C THR A 29 -1.39 17.07 -16.96
N SER A 30 -1.03 15.84 -16.56
CA SER A 30 0.29 15.29 -16.91
C SER A 30 0.40 15.27 -18.44
N LYS A 31 1.53 15.73 -18.99
CA LYS A 31 1.84 15.81 -20.43
C LYS A 31 1.64 14.49 -21.22
N VAL A 32 1.34 13.38 -20.54
CA VAL A 32 1.15 12.04 -21.13
C VAL A 32 -0.31 11.76 -21.50
N ALA A 33 -1.29 12.49 -20.97
CA ALA A 33 -2.71 12.29 -21.34
C ALA A 33 -3.14 13.33 -22.37
N SER A 34 -3.28 12.91 -23.64
CA SER A 34 -3.92 13.74 -24.66
C SER A 34 -5.33 14.13 -24.22
N SER A 35 -5.71 15.37 -24.50
CA SER A 35 -6.94 16.06 -24.09
C SER A 35 -8.26 15.43 -24.62
N GLY A 36 -8.24 14.18 -25.12
CA GLY A 36 -9.39 13.50 -25.71
C GLY A 36 -9.59 12.03 -25.29
N ALA A 37 -8.73 11.46 -24.45
CA ALA A 37 -8.88 10.06 -24.02
C ALA A 37 -9.85 9.94 -22.84
N SER A 38 -10.85 9.05 -22.95
CA SER A 38 -11.73 8.69 -21.83
C SER A 38 -10.90 8.12 -20.67
N GLN A 39 -10.81 8.85 -19.55
CA GLN A 39 -10.07 8.39 -18.38
C GLN A 39 -10.87 7.33 -17.62
N SER A 40 -10.26 6.17 -17.42
CA SER A 40 -10.80 5.12 -16.55
C SER A 40 -10.80 5.57 -15.08
N ILE A 41 -11.84 5.19 -14.32
CA ILE A 41 -11.92 5.43 -12.88
C ILE A 41 -10.71 4.82 -12.15
N ALA A 42 -10.24 3.65 -12.57
CA ALA A 42 -9.05 3.02 -11.98
C ALA A 42 -7.78 3.87 -12.21
N SER A 43 -7.64 4.47 -13.39
CA SER A 43 -6.53 5.38 -13.70
C SER A 43 -6.60 6.66 -12.87
N LEU A 44 -7.80 7.22 -12.68
CA LEU A 44 -8.04 8.37 -11.80
C LEU A 44 -7.63 8.05 -10.35
N ILE A 45 -8.02 6.89 -9.83
CA ILE A 45 -7.66 6.45 -8.47
C ILE A 45 -6.14 6.43 -8.29
N VAL A 46 -5.42 5.76 -9.20
CA VAL A 46 -3.96 5.58 -9.08
C VAL A 46 -3.24 6.93 -9.25
N SER A 47 -3.62 7.73 -10.26
CA SER A 47 -2.99 9.03 -10.54
C SER A 47 -3.25 10.08 -9.46
N THR A 48 -4.33 9.95 -8.70
CA THR A 48 -4.66 10.85 -7.57
C THR A 48 -4.25 10.31 -6.20
N SER A 49 -3.66 9.10 -6.15
CA SER A 49 -3.22 8.52 -4.88
C SER A 49 -2.03 9.29 -4.29
N PHE A 50 -2.09 9.56 -2.98
CA PHE A 50 -1.04 10.27 -2.25
C PHE A 50 0.19 9.39 -1.92
N SER A 51 0.16 8.11 -2.31
CA SER A 51 1.25 7.14 -2.04
C SER A 51 2.49 7.35 -2.92
N ALA A 52 2.44 8.24 -3.92
CA ALA A 52 3.65 8.68 -4.60
C ALA A 52 4.44 9.58 -3.63
N THR A 53 5.49 9.03 -3.01
CA THR A 53 6.37 9.69 -2.03
C THR A 53 6.98 11.01 -2.52
N ALA A 54 7.04 11.23 -3.84
CA ALA A 54 7.41 12.51 -4.46
C ALA A 54 6.37 13.63 -4.28
N ALA A 55 5.15 13.31 -3.83
CA ALA A 55 4.05 14.25 -3.69
C ALA A 55 3.90 14.83 -2.28
N ARG A 56 4.65 14.39 -1.26
CA ARG A 56 4.58 15.02 0.07
C ARG A 56 5.11 16.46 0.04
N SER A 57 6.12 16.76 -0.78
CA SER A 57 6.58 18.13 -1.04
C SER A 57 5.68 18.90 -2.01
N ALA A 58 4.79 18.22 -2.75
CA ALA A 58 3.83 18.82 -3.68
C ALA A 58 2.39 18.92 -3.12
N ALA A 59 2.16 18.46 -1.88
CA ALA A 59 0.88 18.54 -1.18
C ALA A 59 0.72 19.88 -0.45
N ASN A 60 1.23 20.96 -1.04
CA ASN A 60 1.06 22.29 -0.48
C ASN A 60 -0.32 22.80 -0.87
N HIS A 61 -1.15 23.08 0.13
CA HIS A 61 -2.36 23.84 -0.10
C HIS A 61 -2.00 25.25 -0.58
N ALA A 62 -2.88 25.86 -1.38
CA ALA A 62 -2.76 27.28 -1.69
C ALA A 62 -2.83 28.08 -0.37
N ARG A 63 -2.11 29.21 -0.27
CA ARG A 63 -2.07 30.03 0.97
C ARG A 63 -3.46 30.37 1.50
N ASP A 64 -4.40 30.67 0.61
CA ASP A 64 -5.79 31.01 0.94
C ASP A 64 -6.78 29.86 0.66
N CYS A 65 -6.36 28.61 0.90
CA CYS A 65 -7.22 27.45 0.63
C CYS A 65 -8.49 27.46 1.52
N PRO A 66 -9.70 27.60 0.94
CA PRO A 66 -10.93 27.72 1.72
C PRO A 66 -11.31 26.40 2.43
N VAL A 67 -10.84 25.26 1.92
CA VAL A 67 -11.03 23.96 2.57
C VAL A 67 -10.17 23.86 3.84
N LEU A 68 -8.91 24.31 3.77
CA LEU A 68 -8.01 24.32 4.93
C LEU A 68 -8.49 25.33 5.99
N ALA A 69 -8.98 26.49 5.54
CA ALA A 69 -9.63 27.48 6.41
C ALA A 69 -11.02 27.06 6.93
N LYS A 70 -11.51 25.87 6.54
CA LYS A 70 -12.83 25.32 6.90
C LYS A 70 -14.02 26.19 6.50
N THR A 71 -13.85 27.13 5.57
CA THR A 71 -14.93 27.97 5.02
C THR A 71 -15.71 27.26 3.91
N LEU A 72 -15.09 26.29 3.23
CA LEU A 72 -15.72 25.47 2.21
C LEU A 72 -15.53 23.97 2.49
N PRO A 73 -16.60 23.17 2.66
CA PRO A 73 -16.49 21.73 2.81
C PRO A 73 -15.92 21.05 1.55
N LEU A 74 -15.05 20.05 1.73
CA LEU A 74 -14.43 19.32 0.61
C LEU A 74 -15.46 18.70 -0.34
N SER A 75 -16.64 18.31 0.15
CA SER A 75 -17.73 17.76 -0.65
C SER A 75 -18.47 18.77 -1.54
N GLN A 76 -18.22 20.06 -1.36
CA GLN A 76 -18.92 21.15 -2.07
C GLN A 76 -18.03 21.88 -3.07
N ILE A 77 -16.72 21.55 -3.13
CA ILE A 77 -15.76 22.24 -4.00
C ILE A 77 -16.11 22.19 -5.49
N SER A 78 -16.88 21.18 -5.92
CA SER A 78 -17.35 21.03 -7.31
C SER A 78 -18.54 21.92 -7.67
N LYS A 79 -19.16 22.57 -6.69
CA LYS A 79 -20.33 23.44 -6.83
C LYS A 79 -19.99 24.91 -6.64
N GLU A 80 -18.94 25.18 -5.88
CA GLU A 80 -18.52 26.53 -5.52
C GLU A 80 -17.72 27.18 -6.64
N ARG A 81 -18.28 28.24 -7.25
CA ARG A 81 -17.66 28.90 -8.43
C ARG A 81 -16.31 29.51 -8.09
N SER A 82 -16.21 30.18 -6.94
CA SER A 82 -14.98 30.83 -6.48
C SER A 82 -13.81 29.84 -6.35
N PHE A 83 -14.10 28.60 -5.95
CA PHE A 83 -13.10 27.54 -5.87
C PHE A 83 -12.71 27.01 -7.26
N VAL A 84 -13.68 26.84 -8.17
CA VAL A 84 -13.41 26.34 -9.54
C VAL A 84 -12.53 27.31 -10.34
N GLU A 85 -12.68 28.61 -10.12
CA GLU A 85 -11.84 29.65 -10.74
C GLU A 85 -10.39 29.65 -10.21
N ARG A 86 -10.20 29.29 -8.94
CA ARG A 86 -8.88 29.25 -8.28
C ARG A 86 -8.72 27.95 -7.46
N PRO A 87 -8.57 26.80 -8.13
CA PRO A 87 -8.64 25.51 -7.45
C PRO A 87 -7.37 25.25 -6.62
N CYS A 88 -7.57 24.74 -5.40
CA CYS A 88 -6.48 24.10 -4.67
C CYS A 88 -6.31 22.66 -5.18
N VAL A 89 -5.21 22.40 -5.90
CA VAL A 89 -4.92 21.11 -6.54
C VAL A 89 -4.95 19.95 -5.55
N THR A 90 -4.44 20.13 -4.34
CA THR A 90 -4.45 19.11 -3.28
C THR A 90 -5.88 18.70 -2.92
N CYS A 91 -6.78 19.67 -2.72
CA CYS A 91 -8.18 19.41 -2.40
C CYS A 91 -8.94 18.80 -3.58
N VAL A 92 -8.69 19.27 -4.81
CA VAL A 92 -9.27 18.65 -6.01
C VAL A 92 -8.83 17.19 -6.12
N ARG A 93 -7.53 16.91 -5.97
CA ARG A 93 -6.96 15.56 -6.00
C ARG A 93 -7.60 14.67 -4.94
N GLU A 94 -7.69 15.14 -3.70
CA GLU A 94 -8.31 14.39 -2.61
C GLU A 94 -9.78 14.05 -2.90
N ARG A 95 -10.55 15.04 -3.38
CA ARG A 95 -11.96 14.83 -3.69
C ARG A 95 -12.15 13.90 -4.89
N VAL A 96 -11.37 14.06 -5.96
CA VAL A 96 -11.39 13.16 -7.12
C VAL A 96 -11.02 11.74 -6.69
N HIS A 97 -10.00 11.57 -5.86
CA HIS A 97 -9.58 10.27 -5.34
C HIS A 97 -10.72 9.60 -4.57
N TYR A 98 -11.35 10.34 -3.65
CA TYR A 98 -12.49 9.86 -2.87
C TYR A 98 -13.67 9.47 -3.77
N VAL A 99 -14.09 10.35 -4.67
CA VAL A 99 -15.27 10.12 -5.52
C VAL A 99 -15.05 8.93 -6.46
N SER A 100 -13.86 8.86 -7.06
CA SER A 100 -13.47 7.74 -7.93
C SER A 100 -13.45 6.42 -7.16
N SER A 101 -12.81 6.41 -5.99
CA SER A 101 -12.69 5.18 -5.18
C SER A 101 -14.05 4.71 -4.66
N ALA A 102 -14.89 5.61 -4.15
CA ALA A 102 -16.23 5.26 -3.69
C ALA A 102 -17.12 4.73 -4.83
N SER A 103 -17.10 5.39 -6.00
CA SER A 103 -17.83 4.91 -7.18
C SER A 103 -17.31 3.56 -7.68
N PHE A 104 -15.99 3.36 -7.66
CA PHE A 104 -15.36 2.09 -8.02
C PHE A 104 -15.81 0.97 -7.10
N CYS A 105 -15.76 1.18 -5.78
CA CYS A 105 -16.19 0.20 -4.80
C CYS A 105 -17.66 -0.20 -4.97
N ASP A 106 -18.55 0.79 -5.18
CA ASP A 106 -19.98 0.54 -5.32
C ASP A 106 -20.29 -0.20 -6.63
N ASP A 107 -19.60 0.14 -7.73
CA ASP A 107 -19.77 -0.56 -9.00
C ASP A 107 -19.21 -1.98 -8.96
N PHE A 108 -17.97 -2.14 -8.47
CA PHE A 108 -17.30 -3.43 -8.35
C PHE A 108 -18.08 -4.36 -7.41
N GLY A 109 -18.55 -3.85 -6.28
CA GLY A 109 -19.39 -4.61 -5.34
C GLY A 109 -20.69 -5.12 -5.95
N ARG A 110 -21.34 -4.34 -6.83
CA ARG A 110 -22.53 -4.83 -7.54
C ARG A 110 -22.22 -5.97 -8.51
N ARG A 111 -21.06 -5.94 -9.17
CA ARG A 111 -20.64 -7.02 -10.09
C ARG A 111 -20.23 -8.29 -9.36
N CYS A 112 -19.72 -8.16 -8.13
CA CYS A 112 -19.36 -9.28 -7.27
C CYS A 112 -20.57 -10.04 -6.71
N VAL A 113 -21.78 -9.48 -6.75
CA VAL A 113 -22.99 -10.19 -6.28
C VAL A 113 -23.61 -10.96 -7.44
N GLY A 114 -23.76 -12.28 -7.28
CA GLY A 114 -24.39 -13.18 -8.25
C GLY A 114 -25.92 -13.12 -8.22
N THR A 115 -26.56 -13.69 -9.23
CA THR A 115 -28.02 -13.83 -9.28
C THR A 115 -28.47 -14.87 -8.25
N ALA A 116 -29.27 -14.40 -7.30
CA ALA A 116 -29.80 -15.12 -6.13
C ALA A 116 -30.06 -16.61 -6.34
N ASN A 117 -29.13 -17.43 -5.86
CA ASN A 117 -29.37 -18.76 -5.31
C ASN A 117 -28.26 -18.96 -4.29
N ALA A 118 -28.53 -18.66 -3.01
CA ALA A 118 -27.59 -18.88 -1.91
C ALA A 118 -27.36 -20.40 -1.77
N ARG A 119 -26.43 -20.92 -2.56
CA ARG A 119 -25.96 -22.29 -2.45
C ARG A 119 -24.79 -22.34 -1.48
N PRO A 120 -24.56 -23.48 -0.81
CA PRO A 120 -23.33 -23.71 -0.08
C PRO A 120 -22.11 -23.41 -0.96
N LEU A 121 -21.09 -22.76 -0.39
CA LEU A 121 -19.83 -22.53 -1.07
C LEU A 121 -19.06 -23.86 -1.13
N GLU A 122 -19.32 -24.63 -2.18
CA GLU A 122 -18.64 -25.90 -2.44
C GLU A 122 -17.62 -25.75 -3.56
N ALA A 123 -16.59 -26.60 -3.57
CA ALA A 123 -15.57 -26.59 -4.62
C ALA A 123 -16.15 -26.73 -6.04
N ALA A 124 -17.25 -27.48 -6.18
CA ALA A 124 -17.97 -27.65 -7.44
C ALA A 124 -18.67 -26.37 -7.94
N ALA A 125 -18.86 -25.36 -7.09
CA ALA A 125 -19.47 -24.08 -7.44
C ALA A 125 -18.45 -23.05 -7.96
N LEU A 126 -17.14 -23.30 -7.79
CA LEU A 126 -16.09 -22.40 -8.25
C LEU A 126 -15.64 -22.77 -9.66
N PRO A 127 -15.39 -21.80 -10.55
CA PRO A 127 -14.70 -22.05 -11.80
C PRO A 127 -13.29 -22.62 -11.58
N ALA A 128 -12.83 -23.48 -12.48
CA ALA A 128 -11.59 -24.24 -12.32
C ALA A 128 -10.36 -23.36 -12.09
N GLY A 129 -10.26 -22.22 -12.80
CA GLY A 129 -9.14 -21.29 -12.63
C GLY A 129 -9.10 -20.65 -11.24
N VAL A 130 -10.27 -20.34 -10.68
CA VAL A 130 -10.39 -19.80 -9.31
C VAL A 130 -10.09 -20.88 -8.29
N LEU A 131 -10.64 -22.09 -8.45
CA LEU A 131 -10.40 -23.20 -7.54
C LEU A 131 -8.90 -23.51 -7.41
N GLN A 132 -8.19 -23.61 -8.54
CA GLN A 132 -6.75 -23.85 -8.54
C GLN A 132 -5.95 -22.72 -7.87
N ALA A 133 -6.38 -21.46 -8.03
CA ALA A 133 -5.74 -20.34 -7.36
C ALA A 133 -6.00 -20.32 -5.85
N VAL A 134 -7.20 -20.74 -5.43
CA VAL A 134 -7.58 -20.90 -4.02
C VAL A 134 -6.80 -22.03 -3.37
N GLU A 135 -6.75 -23.22 -3.98
CA GLU A 135 -5.99 -24.37 -3.47
C GLU A 135 -4.50 -24.04 -3.35
N ARG A 136 -3.93 -23.32 -4.32
CA ARG A 136 -2.54 -22.86 -4.25
C ARG A 136 -2.28 -21.85 -3.13
N SER A 137 -3.25 -20.99 -2.81
CA SER A 137 -3.06 -19.89 -1.84
C SER A 137 -3.48 -20.25 -0.42
N TYR A 138 -4.48 -21.11 -0.27
CA TYR A 138 -5.15 -21.42 1.00
C TYR A 138 -5.28 -22.93 1.27
N GLY A 139 -4.93 -23.79 0.33
CA GLY A 139 -5.08 -25.25 0.44
C GLY A 139 -6.50 -25.76 0.18
N SER A 140 -7.54 -25.01 0.58
CA SER A 140 -8.93 -25.39 0.34
C SER A 140 -9.89 -24.19 0.27
N VAL A 141 -11.08 -24.42 -0.29
CA VAL A 141 -12.16 -23.42 -0.31
C VAL A 141 -12.67 -23.10 1.10
N SER A 142 -12.69 -24.08 2.01
CA SER A 142 -13.04 -23.84 3.41
C SER A 142 -12.04 -22.90 4.08
N ALA A 143 -10.73 -23.14 3.90
CA ALA A 143 -9.69 -22.30 4.49
C ALA A 143 -9.75 -20.86 3.97
N LEU A 144 -10.12 -20.63 2.70
CA LEU A 144 -10.40 -19.31 2.18
C LEU A 144 -11.60 -18.67 2.91
N ASN A 145 -12.70 -19.41 3.05
CA ASN A 145 -13.89 -18.90 3.74
C ASN A 145 -13.59 -18.54 5.20
N ASP A 146 -12.87 -19.40 5.92
CA ASP A 146 -12.45 -19.17 7.31
C ASP A 146 -11.56 -17.93 7.41
N THR A 147 -10.64 -17.74 6.45
CA THR A 147 -9.80 -16.54 6.37
C THR A 147 -10.66 -15.28 6.14
N VAL A 148 -11.62 -15.33 5.22
CA VAL A 148 -12.54 -14.22 4.94
C VAL A 148 -13.35 -13.84 6.20
N VAL A 149 -13.90 -14.83 6.89
CA VAL A 149 -14.65 -14.63 8.14
C VAL A 149 -13.76 -14.06 9.24
N LEU A 150 -12.54 -14.58 9.39
CA LEU A 150 -11.56 -14.08 10.35
C LEU A 150 -11.23 -12.61 10.10
N HIS A 151 -10.94 -12.23 8.86
CA HIS A 151 -10.66 -10.84 8.50
C HIS A 151 -11.88 -9.92 8.64
N ALA A 152 -13.10 -10.43 8.41
CA ALA A 152 -14.33 -9.68 8.62
C ALA A 152 -14.57 -9.39 10.11
N ALA A 153 -14.39 -10.40 10.97
CA ALA A 153 -14.57 -10.31 12.42
C ALA A 153 -13.46 -9.49 13.10
N GLY A 154 -12.24 -9.52 12.57
CA GLY A 154 -11.09 -8.76 13.07
C GLY A 154 -10.94 -7.34 12.51
N ALA A 155 -11.92 -6.84 11.74
CA ALA A 155 -11.83 -5.52 11.13
C ALA A 155 -11.90 -4.39 12.19
N MET A 156 -10.87 -3.53 12.23
CA MET A 156 -10.76 -2.40 13.17
C MET A 156 -11.82 -1.30 12.97
N GLY A 157 -12.60 -1.35 11.89
CA GLY A 157 -13.67 -0.40 11.60
C GLY A 157 -14.46 -0.75 10.34
N PRO A 158 -15.60 -0.09 10.10
CA PRO A 158 -16.41 -0.33 8.92
C PRO A 158 -15.65 0.05 7.64
N GLY A 159 -15.76 -0.80 6.63
CA GLY A 159 -14.96 -0.69 5.42
C GLY A 159 -15.35 -1.72 4.38
N ARG A 160 -14.37 -2.22 3.64
CA ARG A 160 -14.58 -3.26 2.65
C ARG A 160 -13.51 -4.32 2.77
N LEU A 161 -13.93 -5.56 2.68
CA LEU A 161 -13.03 -6.70 2.64
C LEU A 161 -12.80 -7.05 1.17
N TRP A 162 -11.55 -7.21 0.78
CA TRP A 162 -11.15 -7.43 -0.61
C TRP A 162 -10.45 -8.77 -0.75
N ILE A 163 -10.79 -9.50 -1.81
CA ILE A 163 -9.98 -10.59 -2.34
C ILE A 163 -9.22 -10.03 -3.53
N VAL A 164 -7.90 -10.18 -3.53
CA VAL A 164 -7.02 -9.61 -4.57
C VAL A 164 -6.06 -10.65 -5.09
N TYR A 165 -5.53 -10.40 -6.29
CA TYR A 165 -4.35 -11.08 -6.79
C TYR A 165 -3.11 -10.25 -6.45
N ALA A 166 -2.17 -10.89 -5.76
CA ALA A 166 -0.84 -10.36 -5.54
C ALA A 166 0.12 -11.03 -6.51
N PRO A 167 0.84 -10.27 -7.37
CA PRO A 167 1.83 -10.85 -8.25
C PRO A 167 2.96 -11.51 -7.45
N PRO A 168 3.66 -12.49 -8.05
CA PRO A 168 4.75 -13.18 -7.38
C PRO A 168 5.81 -12.20 -6.91
N LYS A 169 6.31 -12.40 -5.69
CA LYS A 169 7.56 -11.78 -5.24
C LYS A 169 8.75 -12.53 -5.85
N SER A 170 9.94 -11.93 -5.85
CA SER A 170 11.14 -12.52 -6.48
C SER A 170 11.51 -13.92 -5.98
N THR A 171 10.98 -14.35 -4.83
CA THR A 171 11.20 -15.66 -4.22
C THR A 171 10.04 -16.63 -4.43
N GLU A 172 8.91 -16.20 -4.99
CA GLU A 172 7.70 -17.01 -5.19
C GLU A 172 7.56 -17.40 -6.66
N ALA A 173 7.35 -18.69 -6.94
CA ALA A 173 7.17 -19.16 -8.32
C ALA A 173 5.87 -18.64 -8.97
N HIS A 174 4.84 -18.40 -8.16
CA HIS A 174 3.51 -17.99 -8.62
C HIS A 174 2.94 -16.89 -7.72
N GLY A 175 2.13 -16.00 -8.29
CA GLY A 175 1.34 -15.06 -7.50
C GLY A 175 0.25 -15.75 -6.70
N ALA A 176 -0.26 -15.06 -5.68
CA ALA A 176 -1.20 -15.61 -4.70
C ALA A 176 -2.48 -14.77 -4.59
N MET A 177 -3.60 -15.44 -4.31
CA MET A 177 -4.80 -14.77 -3.85
C MET A 177 -4.63 -14.35 -2.39
N ARG A 178 -5.02 -13.12 -2.06
CA ARG A 178 -4.91 -12.56 -0.70
C ARG A 178 -6.21 -11.89 -0.28
N VAL A 179 -6.51 -11.96 1.01
CA VAL A 179 -7.63 -11.28 1.64
C VAL A 179 -7.10 -10.08 2.44
N LEU A 180 -7.71 -8.91 2.27
CA LEU A 180 -7.34 -7.70 3.01
C LEU A 180 -8.56 -6.85 3.36
N SER A 181 -8.57 -6.34 4.59
CA SER A 181 -9.57 -5.38 5.05
C SER A 181 -9.06 -3.95 4.84
N LEU A 182 -9.79 -3.16 4.06
CA LEU A 182 -9.47 -1.76 3.82
C LEU A 182 -10.53 -0.84 4.43
N PRO A 183 -10.12 0.21 5.17
CA PRO A 183 -11.06 1.11 5.81
C PRO A 183 -11.76 2.01 4.77
N ALA A 184 -13.02 2.35 5.08
CA ALA A 184 -13.84 3.29 4.30
C ALA A 184 -13.90 2.95 2.79
N CYS A 185 -13.46 3.88 1.94
CA CYS A 185 -13.46 3.76 0.48
C CYS A 185 -12.08 3.53 -0.12
N ARG A 186 -11.08 3.10 0.67
CA ARG A 186 -9.78 2.74 0.12
C ARG A 186 -9.88 1.51 -0.77
N VAL A 187 -9.09 1.49 -1.83
CA VAL A 187 -9.11 0.43 -2.85
C VAL A 187 -7.73 -0.20 -3.02
N PRO A 188 -7.62 -1.50 -3.35
CA PRO A 188 -6.33 -2.19 -3.44
C PRO A 188 -5.39 -1.64 -4.52
N LEU A 189 -5.94 -0.98 -5.55
CA LEU A 189 -5.18 -0.42 -6.67
C LEU A 189 -4.08 0.56 -6.23
N VAL A 190 -4.28 1.29 -5.12
CA VAL A 190 -3.27 2.23 -4.59
C VAL A 190 -2.05 1.54 -4.00
N HIS A 191 -2.14 0.22 -3.77
CA HIS A 191 -1.07 -0.63 -3.27
C HIS A 191 -0.46 -1.51 -4.38
N GLY A 192 -0.86 -1.29 -5.65
CA GLY A 192 -0.42 -2.12 -6.77
C GLY A 192 -1.00 -3.54 -6.77
N LEU A 193 -2.08 -3.76 -6.01
CA LEU A 193 -2.79 -5.04 -5.92
C LEU A 193 -3.98 -5.06 -6.87
N TRP A 194 -4.22 -6.21 -7.51
CA TRP A 194 -5.30 -6.36 -8.47
C TRP A 194 -6.59 -6.85 -7.79
N PRO A 195 -7.67 -6.06 -7.75
CA PRO A 195 -8.91 -6.46 -7.09
C PRO A 195 -9.62 -7.59 -7.85
N LEU A 196 -9.98 -8.66 -7.15
CA LEU A 196 -10.74 -9.79 -7.69
C LEU A 196 -12.19 -9.79 -7.22
N ALA A 197 -12.39 -9.61 -5.90
CA ALA A 197 -13.72 -9.54 -5.29
C ALA A 197 -13.75 -8.50 -4.15
N VAL A 198 -14.94 -8.03 -3.83
CA VAL A 198 -15.17 -7.15 -2.68
C VAL A 198 -16.42 -7.57 -1.91
N ILE A 199 -16.32 -7.52 -0.58
CA ILE A 199 -17.41 -7.75 0.36
C ILE A 199 -17.67 -6.43 1.09
N ASP A 200 -18.91 -5.95 0.99
CA ASP A 200 -19.34 -4.70 1.62
C ASP A 200 -19.52 -4.90 3.13
N MET A 201 -18.60 -4.35 3.90
CA MET A 201 -18.60 -4.35 5.37
C MET A 201 -18.82 -2.93 5.92
N THR A 202 -19.46 -2.06 5.12
CA THR A 202 -19.72 -0.69 5.54
C THR A 202 -20.77 -0.65 6.65
N GLU A 203 -20.71 0.41 7.45
CA GLU A 203 -21.65 0.62 8.57
C GLU A 203 -23.10 0.51 8.11
N GLY A 204 -23.45 1.11 6.97
CA GLY A 204 -24.83 1.05 6.48
C GLY A 204 -25.27 -0.35 6.06
N ARG A 205 -24.37 -1.21 5.57
CA ARG A 205 -24.67 -2.63 5.31
C ARG A 205 -24.88 -3.40 6.61
N LEU A 206 -24.00 -3.20 7.60
CA LEU A 206 -24.11 -3.84 8.91
C LEU A 206 -25.38 -3.41 9.66
N CYS A 207 -25.68 -2.11 9.70
CA CYS A 207 -26.91 -1.59 10.27
C CYS A 207 -28.17 -2.12 9.55
N GLY A 208 -28.11 -2.21 8.22
CA GLY A 208 -29.19 -2.82 7.44
C GLY A 208 -29.43 -4.29 7.81
N GLU A 209 -28.36 -5.05 8.05
CA GLU A 209 -28.45 -6.44 8.48
C GLU A 209 -28.98 -6.59 9.91
N VAL A 210 -28.56 -5.71 10.84
CA VAL A 210 -29.14 -5.65 12.19
C VAL A 210 -30.65 -5.39 12.11
N ALA A 211 -31.07 -4.39 11.32
CA ALA A 211 -32.48 -4.07 11.15
C ALA A 211 -33.27 -5.21 10.49
N ARG A 212 -32.67 -5.95 9.56
CA ARG A 212 -33.29 -7.12 8.93
C ARG A 212 -33.54 -8.24 9.94
N ARG A 213 -32.55 -8.55 10.79
CA ARG A 213 -32.69 -9.57 11.85
C ARG A 213 -33.70 -9.17 12.90
N TRP A 214 -33.69 -7.89 13.27
CA TRP A 214 -34.66 -7.32 14.21
C TRP A 214 -36.11 -7.54 13.78
N ASN A 215 -36.43 -7.27 12.52
CA ASN A 215 -37.79 -7.43 12.00
C ASN A 215 -38.23 -8.90 11.87
N ASN A 216 -37.32 -9.86 12.12
CA ASN A 216 -37.62 -11.29 12.08
C ASN A 216 -37.76 -11.92 13.48
N ASP A 217 -37.40 -11.23 14.57
CA ASP A 217 -37.29 -11.77 15.96
C ASP A 217 -38.50 -11.37 16.88
N ASP A 218 -39.70 -11.15 16.31
CA ASP A 218 -40.87 -10.58 16.99
C ASP A 218 -41.59 -11.49 18.04
N GLU A 219 -40.90 -12.41 18.75
CA GLU A 219 -41.54 -13.34 19.72
C GLU A 219 -41.01 -13.37 21.18
N ALA A 220 -40.10 -12.49 21.63
CA ALA A 220 -39.77 -12.44 23.07
C ALA A 220 -39.30 -11.07 23.58
N ALA A 221 -40.06 -10.49 24.50
CA ALA A 221 -39.87 -9.15 25.06
C ALA A 221 -39.20 -9.17 26.44
N GLU A 222 -38.13 -8.39 26.64
CA GLU A 222 -37.83 -7.66 27.90
C GLU A 222 -36.76 -6.56 27.69
N GLU A 223 -36.69 -5.62 28.64
CA GLU A 223 -36.28 -4.20 28.56
C GLU A 223 -34.81 -3.82 28.24
N ASP A 224 -34.71 -2.70 27.50
CA ASP A 224 -33.84 -1.51 27.65
C ASP A 224 -32.42 -1.32 27.03
N SER A 225 -32.30 -0.09 26.48
CA SER A 225 -31.15 0.77 26.10
C SER A 225 -30.45 0.64 24.72
N PRO A 226 -30.17 1.77 24.02
CA PRO A 226 -29.48 1.78 22.72
C PRO A 226 -27.98 1.41 22.84
N PRO A 227 -27.35 0.85 21.78
CA PRO A 227 -25.97 0.39 21.86
C PRO A 227 -24.99 1.56 21.97
N SER A 228 -24.09 1.48 22.95
CA SER A 228 -23.08 2.49 23.28
C SER A 228 -22.11 2.83 22.14
N TRP A 229 -22.02 1.98 21.12
CA TRP A 229 -21.15 2.19 19.97
C TRP A 229 -21.76 3.09 18.88
N SER A 230 -23.08 3.28 18.87
CA SER A 230 -23.78 4.13 17.89
C SER A 230 -23.63 5.63 18.20
N ARG A 231 -23.67 6.48 17.16
CA ARG A 231 -23.68 7.94 17.33
C ARG A 231 -24.92 8.44 18.10
N ALA A 232 -26.02 7.69 18.05
CA ALA A 232 -27.24 7.94 18.81
C ALA A 232 -27.07 7.67 20.32
N GLY A 233 -26.22 6.70 20.70
CA GLY A 233 -25.88 6.42 22.11
C GLY A 233 -24.87 7.39 22.73
N ARG A 234 -24.30 8.32 21.94
CA ARG A 234 -23.25 9.26 22.38
C ARG A 234 -23.71 10.73 22.40
N SER A 235 -25.00 11.01 22.24
CA SER A 235 -25.54 12.38 22.40
C SER A 235 -26.01 12.57 23.84
N PRO A 236 -25.45 13.52 24.61
CA PRO A 236 -26.05 13.93 25.87
C PRO A 236 -27.36 14.65 25.55
N ALA A 237 -28.49 14.08 25.96
CA ALA A 237 -29.76 14.80 25.96
C ALA A 237 -29.67 15.91 27.02
N ALA A 238 -29.52 17.16 26.57
CA ALA A 238 -29.61 18.32 27.44
C ALA A 238 -30.61 19.35 26.87
N LEU A 239 -31.64 19.57 27.69
CA LEU A 239 -32.40 20.81 27.94
C LEU A 239 -33.68 21.14 27.10
N GLY A 240 -34.84 20.86 27.72
CA GLY A 240 -36.10 21.66 27.79
C GLY A 240 -36.93 21.88 26.51
N SER A 241 -38.27 21.85 26.46
CA SER A 241 -39.31 21.87 27.50
C SER A 241 -40.65 21.31 26.97
N VAL A 242 -41.44 20.74 27.90
CA VAL A 242 -42.91 20.63 28.00
C VAL A 242 -43.76 20.42 26.72
N ALA A 243 -44.30 19.21 26.57
CA ALA A 243 -45.71 19.00 26.21
C ALA A 243 -46.16 17.61 26.68
N THR A 244 -47.00 17.59 27.71
CA THR A 244 -47.65 16.41 28.29
C THR A 244 -48.72 15.90 27.32
N VAL A 245 -48.46 14.80 26.60
CA VAL A 245 -49.51 14.06 25.88
C VAL A 245 -49.24 12.55 25.99
N THR A 246 -50.10 11.90 26.77
CA THR A 246 -50.45 10.47 26.81
C THR A 246 -49.45 9.47 26.22
N ARG A 247 -48.75 8.82 27.16
CA ARG A 247 -47.84 7.69 26.99
C ARG A 247 -48.59 6.43 26.56
N THR A 248 -48.63 6.12 25.26
CA THR A 248 -48.85 4.75 24.75
C THR A 248 -47.51 4.11 24.48
N ALA A 249 -47.14 3.13 25.30
CA ALA A 249 -45.88 2.40 25.26
C ALA A 249 -45.73 1.62 23.94
N HIS A 250 -44.78 2.03 23.10
CA HIS A 250 -44.27 1.24 21.97
C HIS A 250 -43.05 0.43 22.44
N ARG A 251 -43.26 -0.88 22.63
CA ARG A 251 -42.25 -1.88 23.03
C ARG A 251 -41.31 -2.23 21.86
N GLN A 252 -40.00 -2.29 22.11
CA GLN A 252 -38.94 -2.76 21.21
C GLN A 252 -38.38 -4.13 21.71
N PRO A 253 -38.06 -5.12 20.83
CA PRO A 253 -37.45 -6.40 21.21
C PRO A 253 -35.94 -6.35 21.55
N SER A 254 -35.32 -7.48 21.88
CA SER A 254 -34.02 -7.65 22.58
C SER A 254 -32.76 -7.47 21.70
N MET A 255 -31.81 -6.60 22.12
CA MET A 255 -30.49 -6.43 21.46
C MET A 255 -29.33 -7.25 22.07
N ALA A 256 -29.56 -8.09 23.08
CA ALA A 256 -28.48 -8.60 23.95
C ALA A 256 -27.59 -9.72 23.34
N ARG A 257 -27.78 -10.16 22.10
CA ARG A 257 -27.04 -11.32 21.55
C ARG A 257 -26.33 -11.13 20.21
N ILE A 258 -26.46 -9.99 19.55
CA ILE A 258 -25.74 -9.78 18.28
C ILE A 258 -24.33 -9.25 18.58
N ARG A 259 -23.40 -10.16 18.81
CA ARG A 259 -21.96 -9.82 18.86
C ARG A 259 -21.56 -9.29 17.47
N LEU A 260 -21.01 -8.09 17.41
CA LEU A 260 -20.57 -7.47 16.14
C LEU A 260 -19.65 -8.38 15.32
N PRO A 261 -18.64 -9.08 15.91
CA PRO A 261 -17.83 -10.04 15.16
C PRO A 261 -18.64 -11.19 14.55
N ALA A 262 -19.66 -11.69 15.25
CA ALA A 262 -20.53 -12.75 14.75
C ALA A 262 -21.45 -12.25 13.62
N LEU A 263 -21.93 -11.01 13.71
CA LEU A 263 -22.68 -10.36 12.63
C LEU A 263 -21.78 -10.18 11.40
N GLN A 264 -20.56 -9.68 11.60
CA GLN A 264 -19.59 -9.45 10.53
C GLN A 264 -19.22 -10.77 9.83
N GLY A 265 -18.95 -11.83 10.60
CA GLY A 265 -18.71 -13.16 10.07
C GLY A 265 -19.89 -13.66 9.24
N ALA A 266 -21.11 -13.58 9.77
CA ALA A 266 -22.31 -14.02 9.05
C ALA A 266 -22.58 -13.21 7.75
N VAL A 267 -22.31 -11.90 7.76
CA VAL A 267 -22.40 -11.06 6.55
C VAL A 267 -21.35 -11.47 5.52
N ALA A 268 -20.12 -11.79 5.97
CA ALA A 268 -19.04 -12.23 5.09
C ALA A 268 -19.32 -13.61 4.48
N GLU A 269 -19.78 -14.58 5.28
CA GLU A 269 -20.17 -15.90 4.78
C GLU A 269 -21.31 -15.81 3.75
N GLU A 270 -22.33 -15.00 4.03
CA GLU A 270 -23.44 -14.79 3.10
C GLU A 270 -22.97 -14.13 1.79
N ALA A 271 -22.03 -13.18 1.88
CA ALA A 271 -21.43 -12.58 0.71
C ALA A 271 -20.61 -13.59 -0.11
N MET A 272 -19.91 -14.53 0.55
CA MET A 272 -19.16 -15.60 -0.13
C MET A 272 -20.09 -16.58 -0.86
N ARG A 273 -21.24 -16.94 -0.29
CA ARG A 273 -22.25 -17.80 -0.94
C ARG A 273 -22.93 -17.12 -2.12
N SER A 274 -23.15 -15.81 -2.02
CA SER A 274 -23.79 -15.02 -3.08
C SER A 274 -22.79 -14.39 -4.06
N MET A 275 -21.51 -14.78 -4.00
CA MET A 275 -20.45 -14.23 -4.84
C MET A 275 -20.60 -14.68 -6.30
N ASN A 276 -20.44 -13.75 -7.23
CA ASN A 276 -20.33 -14.03 -8.66
C ASN A 276 -18.92 -14.52 -9.00
N TRP A 277 -18.68 -15.82 -8.82
CA TRP A 277 -17.37 -16.42 -9.06
C TRP A 277 -16.92 -16.38 -10.54
N GLN A 278 -17.85 -16.27 -11.50
CA GLN A 278 -17.50 -16.07 -12.92
C GLN A 278 -16.87 -14.69 -13.16
N PHE A 279 -17.38 -13.66 -12.49
CA PHE A 279 -16.75 -12.34 -12.52
C PHE A 279 -15.35 -12.37 -11.88
N VAL A 280 -15.20 -13.08 -10.76
CA VAL A 280 -13.91 -13.27 -10.08
C VAL A 280 -12.91 -13.98 -11.01
N GLU A 281 -13.33 -15.03 -11.72
CA GLU A 281 -12.51 -15.72 -12.71
C GLU A 281 -12.08 -14.77 -13.83
N THR A 282 -13.00 -13.97 -14.37
CA THR A 282 -12.69 -12.98 -15.41
C THR A 282 -11.63 -11.99 -14.92
N GLN A 283 -11.72 -11.53 -13.67
CA GLN A 283 -10.72 -10.64 -13.08
C GLN A 283 -9.37 -11.34 -12.86
N LEU A 284 -9.38 -12.61 -12.45
CA LEU A 284 -8.17 -13.40 -12.24
C LEU A 284 -7.43 -13.64 -13.55
N THR A 285 -8.13 -14.06 -14.60
CA THR A 285 -7.56 -14.25 -15.94
C THR A 285 -6.93 -12.95 -16.45
N ALA A 286 -7.66 -11.83 -16.37
CA ALA A 286 -7.14 -10.53 -16.76
C ALA A 286 -5.88 -10.12 -15.96
N ALA A 287 -5.82 -10.45 -14.67
CA ALA A 287 -4.63 -10.22 -13.85
C ALA A 287 -3.44 -11.06 -14.35
N LEU A 288 -3.65 -12.35 -14.55
CA LEU A 288 -2.61 -13.28 -15.01
C LEU A 288 -2.07 -12.85 -16.38
N ASP A 289 -2.95 -12.49 -17.32
CA ASP A 289 -2.58 -11.98 -18.65
C ASP A 289 -1.76 -10.68 -18.53
N TYR A 290 -2.19 -9.75 -17.68
CA TYR A 290 -1.48 -8.49 -17.48
C TYR A 290 -0.08 -8.71 -16.89
N TYR A 291 0.05 -9.51 -15.83
CA TYR A 291 1.32 -9.73 -15.14
C TYR A 291 2.29 -10.59 -15.95
N SER A 292 1.80 -11.44 -16.86
CA SER A 292 2.62 -12.20 -17.82
C SER A 292 2.92 -11.45 -19.13
N SER A 293 2.30 -10.30 -19.37
CA SER A 293 2.45 -9.57 -20.63
C SER A 293 3.86 -9.01 -20.86
N GLN A 294 4.37 -9.15 -22.08
CA GLN A 294 5.65 -8.57 -22.51
C GLN A 294 5.64 -7.04 -22.40
N GLN A 295 4.50 -6.40 -22.69
CA GLN A 295 4.34 -4.96 -22.60
C GLN A 295 4.61 -4.44 -21.18
N ARG A 296 4.17 -5.18 -20.16
CA ARG A 296 4.44 -4.83 -18.76
C ARG A 296 5.94 -4.91 -18.46
N THR A 297 6.60 -6.00 -18.83
CA THR A 297 8.04 -6.18 -18.62
C THR A 297 8.84 -5.05 -19.27
N ARG A 298 8.56 -4.76 -20.54
CA ARG A 298 9.20 -3.65 -21.26
C ARG A 298 8.97 -2.30 -20.58
N THR A 299 7.73 -2.01 -20.16
CA THR A 299 7.41 -0.76 -19.46
C THR A 299 8.16 -0.65 -18.12
N GLN A 300 8.33 -1.77 -17.41
CA GLN A 300 9.12 -1.81 -16.19
C GLN A 300 10.60 -1.57 -16.43
N GLU A 301 11.18 -2.20 -17.46
CA GLU A 301 12.58 -2.00 -17.85
C GLU A 301 12.84 -0.56 -18.30
N GLU A 302 11.98 0.01 -19.12
CA GLU A 302 12.07 1.41 -19.56
C GLU A 302 11.95 2.38 -18.38
N HIS A 303 11.04 2.11 -17.44
CA HIS A 303 10.91 2.91 -16.23
C HIS A 303 12.15 2.78 -15.32
N ARG A 304 12.65 1.56 -15.11
CA ARG A 304 13.87 1.30 -14.33
C ARG A 304 15.06 2.04 -14.93
N LYS A 305 15.26 1.94 -16.25
CA LYS A 305 16.32 2.66 -16.98
C LYS A 305 16.22 4.17 -16.80
N LYS A 306 15.00 4.74 -16.85
CA LYS A 306 14.77 6.17 -16.57
C LYS A 306 15.14 6.54 -15.13
N CYS A 307 14.76 5.70 -14.16
CA CYS A 307 15.11 5.92 -12.76
C CYS A 307 16.63 5.83 -12.51
N GLU A 308 17.31 4.85 -13.11
CA GLU A 308 18.76 4.70 -13.08
C GLU A 308 19.45 5.93 -13.69
N GLN A 309 18.96 6.41 -14.84
CA GLN A 309 19.46 7.62 -15.48
C GLN A 309 19.29 8.87 -14.60
N VAL A 310 18.13 9.05 -13.98
CA VAL A 310 17.88 10.18 -13.05
C VAL A 310 18.78 10.08 -11.82
N ALA A 311 18.98 8.88 -11.29
CA ALA A 311 19.90 8.65 -10.17
C ALA A 311 21.35 8.99 -10.57
N ALA A 312 21.77 8.61 -11.78
CA ALA A 312 23.10 8.92 -12.31
C ALA A 312 23.31 10.42 -12.48
N VAL A 313 22.35 11.13 -13.07
CA VAL A 313 22.42 12.59 -13.24
C VAL A 313 22.50 13.28 -11.88
N ARG A 314 21.67 12.88 -10.92
CA ARG A 314 21.70 13.45 -9.57
C ARG A 314 23.04 13.19 -8.86
N ALA A 315 23.62 12.01 -9.03
CA ALA A 315 24.93 11.69 -8.47
C ALA A 315 26.03 12.57 -9.09
N MET A 316 26.00 12.76 -10.42
CA MET A 316 26.95 13.64 -11.11
C MET A 316 26.80 15.12 -10.68
N GLU A 317 25.57 15.60 -10.47
CA GLU A 317 25.32 16.95 -9.94
C GLU A 317 25.95 17.12 -8.55
N GLN A 318 25.81 16.15 -7.65
CA GLN A 318 26.44 16.20 -6.32
C GLN A 318 27.97 16.25 -6.40
N VAL A 319 28.57 15.51 -7.34
CA VAL A 319 30.03 15.55 -7.54
C VAL A 319 30.47 16.91 -8.06
N LYS A 320 29.72 17.50 -9.00
CA LYS A 320 29.96 18.87 -9.49
C LYS A 320 29.86 19.89 -8.35
N ASP A 321 28.83 19.79 -7.51
CA ASP A 321 28.58 20.73 -6.41
C ASP A 321 29.60 20.59 -5.26
N SER A 322 30.28 19.45 -5.15
CA SER A 322 31.35 19.23 -4.18
C SER A 322 32.70 19.84 -4.58
N GLY A 323 32.80 20.46 -5.76
CA GLY A 323 34.02 21.11 -6.25
C GLY A 323 35.11 20.13 -6.71
N ALA A 324 34.77 18.85 -6.89
CA ALA A 324 35.69 17.85 -7.42
C ALA A 324 36.03 18.16 -8.90
N VAL A 325 37.32 18.18 -9.24
CA VAL A 325 37.79 18.33 -10.63
C VAL A 325 37.70 16.97 -11.31
N LEU A 326 36.62 16.75 -12.05
CA LEU A 326 36.42 15.55 -12.85
C LEU A 326 37.29 15.59 -14.11
N ARG A 327 38.14 14.59 -14.30
CA ARG A 327 38.86 14.35 -15.55
C ARG A 327 37.97 13.56 -16.50
N ALA A 328 38.16 13.71 -17.81
CA ALA A 328 37.37 13.02 -18.83
C ALA A 328 37.44 11.47 -18.75
N THR A 329 38.38 10.93 -17.97
CA THR A 329 38.56 9.49 -17.71
C THR A 329 37.81 8.99 -16.47
N ASP A 330 37.22 9.89 -15.67
CA ASP A 330 36.60 9.50 -14.40
C ASP A 330 35.25 8.84 -14.66
N SER A 331 35.04 7.67 -14.05
CA SER A 331 33.78 6.92 -14.14
C SER A 331 33.06 6.93 -12.80
N VAL A 332 31.74 7.09 -12.84
CA VAL A 332 30.88 7.03 -11.66
C VAL A 332 30.18 5.67 -11.66
N THR A 333 30.54 4.81 -10.71
CA THR A 333 29.86 3.54 -10.50
C THR A 333 28.76 3.73 -9.47
N ILE A 334 27.51 3.50 -9.90
CA ILE A 334 26.35 3.52 -9.00
C ILE A 334 26.14 2.10 -8.48
N THR A 335 26.58 1.83 -7.26
CA THR A 335 26.26 0.58 -6.57
C THR A 335 24.82 0.65 -6.06
N SER A 336 23.91 0.03 -6.79
CA SER A 336 22.55 -0.21 -6.30
C SER A 336 22.58 -1.42 -5.38
N SER A 337 22.33 -1.22 -4.09
CA SER A 337 22.13 -2.30 -3.12
C SER A 337 20.78 -2.97 -3.37
N GLY A 338 20.71 -3.80 -4.41
CA GLY A 338 19.56 -4.61 -4.79
C GLY A 338 20.04 -6.00 -5.20
N THR A 339 19.69 -6.99 -4.39
CA THR A 339 19.99 -8.43 -4.50
C THR A 339 20.19 -9.01 -5.92
N ALA A 340 21.45 -9.33 -6.24
CA ALA A 340 21.88 -10.55 -6.94
C ALA A 340 23.37 -10.75 -6.63
N GLY A 341 23.73 -11.91 -6.09
CA GLY A 341 25.07 -12.19 -5.58
C GLY A 341 26.16 -12.24 -6.64
N ALA A 342 27.31 -11.65 -6.30
CA ALA A 342 28.68 -12.19 -6.42
C ALA A 342 29.65 -11.01 -6.40
N SER A 343 29.96 -10.53 -5.19
CA SER A 343 31.10 -9.63 -4.99
C SER A 343 32.37 -10.46 -5.15
N SER A 344 33.02 -10.36 -6.31
CA SER A 344 34.42 -10.77 -6.44
C SER A 344 35.26 -9.69 -5.78
N ALA A 345 35.65 -9.94 -4.54
CA ALA A 345 36.63 -9.13 -3.83
C ALA A 345 38.00 -9.31 -4.48
N VAL A 346 38.38 -8.39 -5.37
CA VAL A 346 39.80 -8.17 -5.68
C VAL A 346 40.29 -7.06 -4.77
N ARG A 347 40.87 -7.47 -3.64
CA ARG A 347 41.85 -6.68 -2.90
C ARG A 347 42.98 -6.32 -3.85
N ASN A 348 43.29 -5.04 -3.98
CA ASN A 348 44.67 -4.59 -4.04
C ASN A 348 44.81 -3.31 -3.23
N VAL A 349 45.36 -3.51 -2.03
CA VAL A 349 45.96 -2.49 -1.19
C VAL A 349 47.35 -2.23 -1.79
N THR A 350 47.62 -0.99 -2.20
CA THR A 350 48.98 -0.46 -2.17
C THR A 350 48.93 0.94 -1.56
N THR A 351 49.53 1.02 -0.37
CA THR A 351 49.74 2.19 0.46
C THR A 351 50.88 3.10 -0.04
N LEU A 352 50.60 4.41 -0.05
CA LEU A 352 51.45 5.57 0.33
C LEU A 352 52.65 5.99 -0.57
N PRO A 353 53.22 7.21 -0.42
CA PRO A 353 52.82 8.39 0.38
C PRO A 353 52.82 9.76 -0.38
N ALA A 354 52.45 10.79 0.38
CA ALA A 354 52.46 12.22 0.07
C ALA A 354 53.81 12.82 -0.37
N ALA A 355 53.74 13.88 -1.19
CA ALA A 355 54.72 14.95 -1.22
C ALA A 355 54.01 16.30 -1.49
N SER A 356 54.32 17.26 -0.63
CA SER A 356 53.89 18.66 -0.69
C SER A 356 54.76 19.48 -1.66
N THR A 357 54.44 20.78 -1.76
CA THR A 357 55.26 21.93 -2.15
C THR A 357 55.29 22.42 -3.62
N THR A 358 54.49 23.49 -3.83
CA THR A 358 54.85 24.85 -4.33
C THR A 358 55.27 25.15 -5.78
N SER A 359 54.51 26.12 -6.33
CA SER A 359 54.94 27.33 -7.05
C SER A 359 54.94 27.37 -8.60
N SER A 360 53.99 28.17 -9.10
CA SER A 360 54.09 29.24 -10.12
C SER A 360 54.79 28.97 -11.46
N ALA A 361 54.03 29.12 -12.56
CA ALA A 361 54.11 30.23 -13.52
C ALA A 361 53.51 29.84 -14.89
N SER A 362 52.61 30.69 -15.41
CA SER A 362 52.30 30.87 -16.83
C SER A 362 53.55 31.45 -17.56
N PRO A 363 53.67 31.52 -18.92
CA PRO A 363 52.57 31.73 -19.87
C PRO A 363 52.66 31.10 -21.28
N ASP A 364 51.55 31.27 -21.98
CA ASP A 364 51.36 31.65 -23.39
C ASP A 364 51.51 30.70 -24.59
N THR A 365 50.44 30.82 -25.40
CA THR A 365 50.31 30.75 -26.86
C THR A 365 50.40 29.41 -27.60
N GLY A 366 49.29 29.08 -28.27
CA GLY A 366 49.33 29.02 -29.73
C GLY A 366 48.70 27.79 -30.40
N SER A 367 47.69 28.09 -31.21
CA SER A 367 47.39 27.45 -32.50
C SER A 367 46.36 26.31 -32.57
N ALA A 368 45.41 26.56 -33.46
CA ALA A 368 44.42 25.67 -34.03
C ALA A 368 45.04 24.53 -34.85
N ALA A 369 44.28 23.44 -35.02
CA ALA A 369 44.09 22.79 -36.32
C ALA A 369 42.98 21.72 -36.26
N HIS A 370 42.10 21.79 -37.25
CA HIS A 370 41.26 20.71 -37.75
C HIS A 370 42.07 19.46 -38.12
N GLY A 371 41.42 18.29 -38.02
CA GLY A 371 41.89 17.06 -38.61
C GLY A 371 40.75 16.06 -38.77
N GLU A 372 39.99 16.20 -39.86
CA GLU A 372 39.18 15.10 -40.42
C GLU A 372 40.11 14.04 -41.02
N THR A 373 39.70 12.77 -40.92
CA THR A 373 39.96 11.58 -41.77
C THR A 373 39.99 10.35 -40.85
N GLY A 374 39.39 9.21 -41.16
CA GLY A 374 38.69 8.71 -42.32
C GLY A 374 38.52 7.19 -42.10
N SER A 375 37.35 6.69 -42.51
CA SER A 375 37.08 5.36 -43.06
C SER A 375 37.88 4.13 -42.57
N ARG A 376 37.16 3.10 -42.07
CA ARG A 376 37.31 1.73 -42.57
C ARG A 376 36.11 0.83 -42.25
N THR A 377 35.60 0.26 -43.33
CA THR A 377 34.65 -0.84 -43.52
C THR A 377 35.25 -2.22 -43.19
N ALA A 378 34.40 -3.15 -42.74
CA ALA A 378 34.38 -4.61 -43.02
C ALA A 378 33.11 -5.18 -42.34
N GLU A 379 32.04 -5.60 -43.05
CA GLU A 379 31.82 -6.94 -43.63
C GLU A 379 32.25 -8.08 -42.69
N ALA A 380 31.32 -8.75 -42.01
CA ALA A 380 30.41 -9.82 -42.45
C ALA A 380 31.04 -11.22 -42.28
N THR A 381 30.38 -12.08 -41.49
CA THR A 381 30.26 -13.52 -41.78
C THR A 381 29.09 -14.14 -41.02
N ASP A 382 28.23 -14.78 -41.81
CA ASP A 382 27.18 -15.71 -41.44
C ASP A 382 27.70 -16.97 -40.72
N GLY A 383 26.78 -17.65 -40.03
CA GLY A 383 26.98 -19.00 -39.51
C GLY A 383 25.66 -19.64 -39.08
N HIS A 384 24.93 -20.17 -40.05
CA HIS A 384 23.78 -21.08 -39.91
C HIS A 384 24.23 -22.49 -39.45
N THR A 385 23.49 -23.13 -38.56
CA THR A 385 23.30 -24.60 -38.57
C THR A 385 22.01 -25.03 -37.85
N GLU A 386 21.22 -25.84 -38.54
CA GLU A 386 20.02 -26.56 -38.08
C GLU A 386 20.38 -27.96 -37.50
N GLY A 387 19.40 -28.59 -36.82
CA GLY A 387 19.37 -30.02 -36.47
C GLY A 387 18.68 -30.24 -35.11
N SER A 388 17.40 -30.58 -34.92
CA SER A 388 16.50 -31.62 -35.45
C SER A 388 16.40 -32.91 -34.57
N VAL A 389 15.18 -33.12 -34.03
CA VAL A 389 14.42 -34.32 -33.56
C VAL A 389 14.87 -35.26 -32.41
N GLY A 390 13.88 -35.60 -31.56
CA GLY A 390 13.63 -36.97 -31.02
C GLY A 390 13.79 -37.13 -29.50
N SER A 391 12.78 -37.00 -28.62
CA SER A 391 11.62 -37.87 -28.28
C SER A 391 11.88 -39.12 -27.40
N ALA A 392 11.16 -39.15 -26.26
CA ALA A 392 10.49 -40.28 -25.57
C ALA A 392 11.16 -41.20 -24.53
N ALA A 393 10.47 -41.30 -23.37
CA ALA A 393 10.14 -42.47 -22.51
C ALA A 393 11.29 -43.21 -21.75
N SER A 394 11.14 -43.88 -20.60
CA SER A 394 10.06 -44.21 -19.65
C SER A 394 10.67 -44.80 -18.35
N GLU A 395 9.93 -44.73 -17.24
CA GLU A 395 9.74 -45.69 -16.11
C GLU A 395 10.91 -46.59 -15.62
N THR A 396 11.19 -46.73 -14.30
CA THR A 396 10.53 -47.69 -13.37
C THR A 396 11.00 -47.50 -11.90
N GLY A 397 10.12 -47.74 -10.90
CA GLY A 397 10.41 -47.77 -9.42
C GLY A 397 11.01 -49.12 -8.94
N PRO A 398 10.78 -49.65 -7.70
CA PRO A 398 10.20 -49.12 -6.44
C PRO A 398 10.94 -49.55 -5.11
N ALA A 399 10.38 -49.17 -3.93
CA ALA A 399 10.43 -49.83 -2.57
C ALA A 399 11.78 -50.00 -1.81
N ALA A 400 11.93 -50.07 -0.48
CA ALA A 400 11.16 -49.82 0.75
C ALA A 400 12.11 -49.91 1.99
N ASP A 401 11.67 -49.34 3.12
CA ASP A 401 11.91 -49.70 4.55
C ASP A 401 13.24 -49.50 5.33
N SER A 402 13.09 -48.66 6.38
CA SER A 402 13.41 -48.88 7.81
C SER A 402 14.84 -48.84 8.35
N ALA A 403 15.16 -47.81 9.16
CA ALA A 403 15.54 -47.91 10.59
C ALA A 403 16.13 -46.58 11.15
N THR A 404 15.56 -46.07 12.24
CA THR A 404 16.13 -45.10 13.21
C THR A 404 16.74 -45.93 14.38
N PRO A 405 17.58 -45.45 15.34
CA PRO A 405 17.88 -44.05 15.70
C PRO A 405 19.33 -43.69 16.13
N GLY A 406 19.60 -42.36 16.20
CA GLY A 406 20.28 -41.75 17.36
C GLY A 406 21.75 -41.31 17.23
N ILE A 407 21.95 -39.99 17.06
CA ILE A 407 22.74 -39.05 17.90
C ILE A 407 23.23 -37.89 17.02
N ALA A 408 22.87 -36.68 17.44
CA ALA A 408 22.92 -35.43 16.69
C ALA A 408 24.14 -34.56 17.05
N VAL A 409 24.73 -33.91 16.04
CA VAL A 409 25.49 -32.64 16.09
C VAL A 409 25.29 -31.94 14.72
N PRO A 410 25.15 -30.59 14.68
CA PRO A 410 24.19 -29.92 13.79
C PRO A 410 24.81 -29.49 12.46
N THR A 411 23.99 -29.54 11.40
CA THR A 411 24.27 -28.91 10.11
C THR A 411 23.37 -27.68 9.97
N ALA A 412 23.97 -26.55 9.61
CA ALA A 412 23.36 -25.23 9.50
C ALA A 412 22.10 -25.26 8.63
N ALA A 413 20.95 -25.03 9.29
CA ALA A 413 19.65 -24.92 8.65
C ALA A 413 19.31 -23.45 8.34
N ALA A 414 18.55 -23.32 7.26
CA ALA A 414 18.03 -22.11 6.65
C ALA A 414 17.44 -21.10 7.63
N ALA A 415 17.60 -19.81 7.30
CA ALA A 415 17.01 -18.69 8.02
C ALA A 415 15.48 -18.69 7.84
N ASP A 416 14.79 -19.30 8.81
CA ASP A 416 13.34 -19.19 9.02
C ASP A 416 12.98 -17.78 9.50
N THR A 417 11.94 -17.21 8.89
CA THR A 417 11.24 -16.01 9.37
C THR A 417 10.50 -16.32 10.67
N THR A 418 11.20 -16.19 11.80
CA THR A 418 10.60 -16.25 13.15
C THR A 418 10.08 -14.87 13.55
N GLU A 419 8.89 -14.81 14.15
CA GLU A 419 8.35 -13.59 14.77
C GLU A 419 9.28 -13.07 15.88
N PRO A 420 9.38 -11.75 16.10
CA PRO A 420 10.25 -11.19 17.13
C PRO A 420 9.79 -11.62 18.53
N ARG A 421 10.74 -11.97 19.39
CA ARG A 421 10.46 -12.37 20.77
C ARG A 421 10.00 -11.14 21.57
N SER A 422 8.73 -11.10 21.96
CA SER A 422 8.16 -10.01 22.76
C SER A 422 8.25 -10.29 24.27
N VAL A 423 8.67 -9.29 25.05
CA VAL A 423 8.71 -9.31 26.52
C VAL A 423 8.06 -8.04 27.05
N GLN A 424 7.13 -8.16 28.00
CA GLN A 424 6.57 -7.01 28.72
C GLN A 424 7.29 -6.85 30.06
N GLN A 425 7.81 -5.65 30.34
CA GLN A 425 8.42 -5.30 31.62
C GLN A 425 7.39 -4.80 32.63
N ALA A 426 7.77 -4.83 33.91
CA ALA A 426 6.89 -4.46 35.03
C ALA A 426 6.48 -2.98 35.04
N ASP A 427 7.25 -2.12 34.38
CA ASP A 427 6.96 -0.69 34.18
C ASP A 427 5.96 -0.42 33.04
N GLY A 428 5.46 -1.48 32.37
CA GLY A 428 4.53 -1.39 31.24
C GLY A 428 5.23 -1.24 29.88
N THR A 429 6.56 -1.27 29.82
CA THR A 429 7.33 -1.21 28.57
C THR A 429 7.29 -2.55 27.83
N TRP A 430 7.02 -2.52 26.53
CA TRP A 430 7.12 -3.69 25.65
C TRP A 430 8.46 -3.70 24.93
N GLU A 431 9.20 -4.80 25.03
CA GLU A 431 10.43 -5.04 24.27
C GLU A 431 10.21 -6.12 23.20
N TYR A 432 10.68 -5.87 21.99
CA TYR A 432 10.66 -6.80 20.86
C TYR A 432 12.10 -7.08 20.46
N HIS A 433 12.55 -8.32 20.65
CA HIS A 433 13.90 -8.77 20.36
C HIS A 433 13.91 -9.50 19.01
N TYR A 434 14.70 -9.00 18.07
CA TYR A 434 14.81 -9.55 16.73
C TYR A 434 16.02 -10.48 16.63
N ASN A 435 15.97 -11.44 15.70
CA ASN A 435 17.04 -12.45 15.53
C ASN A 435 18.39 -11.85 15.12
N ASN A 436 18.39 -10.64 14.56
CA ASN A 436 19.60 -9.89 14.20
C ASN A 436 20.21 -9.11 15.37
N GLY A 437 19.67 -9.23 16.58
CA GLY A 437 20.14 -8.50 17.78
C GLY A 437 19.51 -7.12 17.96
N ASP A 438 18.69 -6.66 17.01
CA ASP A 438 17.96 -5.40 17.17
C ASP A 438 16.91 -5.54 18.27
N VAL A 439 16.65 -4.43 18.97
CA VAL A 439 15.65 -4.37 20.04
C VAL A 439 14.76 -3.15 19.82
N THR A 440 13.45 -3.36 19.81
CA THR A 440 12.48 -2.26 19.86
C THR A 440 11.83 -2.19 21.22
N ARG A 441 11.87 -1.03 21.88
CA ARG A 441 11.18 -0.74 23.14
C ARG A 441 10.01 0.19 22.88
N VAL A 442 8.84 -0.13 23.42
CA VAL A 442 7.65 0.71 23.38
C VAL A 442 7.24 1.02 24.82
N TYR A 443 7.50 2.25 25.24
CA TYR A 443 7.20 2.70 26.60
C TYR A 443 5.70 2.97 26.77
N ALA A 444 5.22 2.90 28.01
CA ALA A 444 3.82 3.16 28.34
C ALA A 444 3.34 4.57 27.95
N ASN A 445 4.25 5.54 27.90
CA ASN A 445 3.95 6.90 27.45
C ASN A 445 3.78 7.03 25.93
N GLY A 446 4.01 5.96 25.15
CA GLY A 446 3.90 5.93 23.69
C GLY A 446 5.22 6.18 22.93
N THR A 447 6.30 6.53 23.63
CA THR A 447 7.63 6.67 23.03
C THR A 447 8.15 5.32 22.55
N LYS A 448 8.77 5.29 21.36
CA LYS A 448 9.36 4.08 20.78
C LYS A 448 10.85 4.25 20.60
N VAL A 449 11.65 3.30 21.08
CA VAL A 449 13.10 3.30 20.91
C VAL A 449 13.50 2.07 20.11
N PHE A 450 14.17 2.29 18.98
CA PHE A 450 14.74 1.26 18.13
C PHE A 450 16.24 1.25 18.36
N LEU A 451 16.76 0.18 18.97
CA LEU A 451 18.18 -0.03 19.16
C LEU A 451 18.67 -0.99 18.09
N THR A 452 19.56 -0.51 17.22
CA THR A 452 20.35 -1.33 16.31
C THR A 452 21.82 -1.23 16.67
N GLU A 453 22.67 -2.11 16.12
CA GLU A 453 24.11 -2.12 16.39
C GLU A 453 24.79 -0.76 16.10
N SER A 454 24.31 -0.03 15.11
CA SER A 454 24.93 1.20 14.60
C SER A 454 24.19 2.48 14.95
N LEU A 455 23.00 2.40 15.55
CA LEU A 455 22.14 3.55 15.77
C LEU A 455 21.05 3.29 16.81
N THR A 456 20.83 4.25 17.71
CA THR A 456 19.60 4.29 18.51
C THR A 456 18.66 5.34 17.93
N THR A 457 17.42 4.96 17.63
CA THR A 457 16.38 5.87 17.14
C THR A 457 15.24 5.96 18.15
N THR A 458 14.97 7.15 18.66
CA THR A 458 13.88 7.42 19.60
C THR A 458 12.80 8.25 18.91
N VAL A 459 11.59 7.71 18.80
CA VAL A 459 10.40 8.40 18.30
C VAL A 459 9.55 8.81 19.50
N PHE A 460 9.46 10.12 19.72
CA PHE A 460 8.67 10.69 20.80
C PHE A 460 7.19 10.82 20.40
N THR A 461 6.30 10.93 21.39
CA THR A 461 4.86 11.05 21.15
C THR A 461 4.43 12.37 20.53
N ASN A 462 5.24 13.41 20.63
CA ASN A 462 5.02 14.68 19.95
C ASN A 462 5.37 14.63 18.44
N GLY A 463 5.90 13.50 17.95
CA GLY A 463 6.31 13.29 16.56
C GLY A 463 7.78 13.61 16.29
N ASP A 464 8.54 14.09 17.27
CA ASP A 464 9.98 14.30 17.13
C ASP A 464 10.70 12.95 17.04
N THR A 465 11.77 12.90 16.25
CA THR A 465 12.61 11.71 16.10
C THR A 465 14.07 12.05 16.38
N LEU A 466 14.65 11.40 17.37
CA LEU A 466 16.05 11.53 17.74
C LEU A 466 16.83 10.31 17.23
N PHE A 467 17.94 10.57 16.54
CA PHE A 467 18.91 9.58 16.09
C PHE A 467 20.21 9.78 16.88
N GLU A 468 20.67 8.75 17.57
CA GLU A 468 21.89 8.76 18.38
C GLU A 468 22.89 7.74 17.82
N TYR A 469 24.03 8.24 17.37
CA TYR A 469 25.08 7.44 16.77
C TYR A 469 26.15 7.07 17.83
N PRO A 470 26.88 5.95 17.65
CA PRO A 470 27.94 5.51 18.57
C PRO A 470 29.08 6.53 18.74
N ASP A 471 29.29 7.39 17.75
CA ASP A 471 30.29 8.47 17.77
C ASP A 471 29.86 9.68 18.63
N LYS A 472 28.72 9.60 19.33
CA LYS A 472 28.07 10.66 20.11
C LYS A 472 27.50 11.81 19.27
N THR A 473 27.47 11.68 17.94
CA THR A 473 26.69 12.57 17.09
C THR A 473 25.20 12.28 17.30
N THR A 474 24.38 13.33 17.41
CA THR A 474 22.92 13.19 17.46
C THR A 474 22.24 14.02 16.39
N ILE A 475 21.12 13.53 15.87
CA ILE A 475 20.25 14.26 14.95
C ILE A 475 18.84 14.24 15.52
N LEU A 476 18.31 15.42 15.83
CA LEU A 476 16.92 15.60 16.26
C LEU A 476 16.11 16.18 15.11
N ASP A 477 15.21 15.39 14.56
CA ASP A 477 14.19 15.82 13.61
C ASP A 477 12.94 16.23 14.38
N ARG A 478 12.67 17.53 14.42
CA ARG A 478 11.50 18.09 15.08
C ARG A 478 10.28 18.06 14.16
N VAL A 479 9.10 17.94 14.76
CA VAL A 479 7.81 17.94 14.05
C VAL A 479 7.52 19.24 13.28
N ASP A 480 8.17 20.35 13.67
CA ASP A 480 8.09 21.65 12.98
C ASP A 480 8.97 21.74 11.71
N GLY A 481 9.66 20.65 11.35
CA GLY A 481 10.50 20.55 10.16
C GLY A 481 11.92 21.09 10.37
N VAL A 482 12.35 21.32 11.61
CA VAL A 482 13.74 21.69 11.92
C VAL A 482 14.54 20.43 12.28
N ARG A 483 15.66 20.23 11.61
CA ARG A 483 16.69 19.24 11.94
C ARG A 483 17.79 19.90 12.74
N VAL A 484 18.04 19.42 13.95
CA VAL A 484 19.15 19.86 14.80
C VAL A 484 20.19 18.75 14.85
N LYS A 485 21.37 18.98 14.27
CA LYS A 485 22.51 18.06 14.36
C LYS A 485 23.46 18.54 15.45
N THR A 486 23.72 17.70 16.44
CA THR A 486 24.75 17.94 17.46
C THR A 486 25.92 17.00 17.18
N PHE A 487 27.12 17.55 17.01
CA PHE A 487 28.33 16.75 16.79
C PHE A 487 28.93 16.29 18.12
N ALA A 488 29.86 15.35 18.05
CA ALA A 488 30.53 14.78 19.23
C ALA A 488 31.26 15.81 20.11
N ASP A 489 31.66 16.94 19.52
CA ASP A 489 32.30 18.08 20.21
C ASP A 489 31.30 19.04 20.88
N GLY A 490 30.00 18.75 20.78
CA GLY A 490 28.91 19.56 21.32
C GLY A 490 28.46 20.71 20.42
N THR A 491 29.11 20.90 19.26
CA THR A 491 28.68 21.93 18.29
C THR A 491 27.33 21.55 17.69
N ARG A 492 26.49 22.57 17.42
CA ARG A 492 25.13 22.39 16.93
C ARG A 492 24.94 23.09 15.59
N LYS A 493 24.30 22.40 14.66
CA LYS A 493 23.87 22.93 13.37
C LYS A 493 22.38 22.69 13.19
N GLU A 494 21.63 23.77 12.98
CA GLU A 494 20.20 23.71 12.68
C GLU A 494 19.97 23.90 11.18
N GLU A 495 19.13 23.06 10.60
CA GLU A 495 18.72 23.12 9.20
C GLU A 495 17.21 22.95 9.11
N ARG A 496 16.56 23.76 8.28
CA ARG A 496 15.12 23.63 8.03
C ARG A 496 14.90 22.68 6.86
N LEU A 497 14.31 21.52 7.13
CA LEU A 497 13.96 20.53 6.12
C LEU A 497 12.89 21.14 5.20
N ARG A 498 13.20 21.26 3.90
CA ARG A 498 12.32 21.87 2.88
C ARG A 498 11.22 20.94 2.42
#